data_AF-A0A072VF77-F1
#
_entry.id   AF-A0A072VF77-F1
#
_cell.length_a   1.000
_cell.length_b   1.000
_cell.length_c   1.000
_cell.angle_alpha   90.00
_cell.angle_beta   90.00
_cell.angle_gamma   90.00
#
_symmetry.space_group_name_H-M   'P 1'
#
loop_
_entity.id
_entity.type
_entity.pdbx_description
1 polymer ?
#
loop_
_entity_poly.entity_id
_entity_poly.type
_entity_poly.pdbx_seq_one_letter_code
_entity_poly.pdbx_strand_id
1 'polypeptide(L)'
;MAGKKVKLVVSKRKKGGSKKVSHDPQVANQVIEGNTSSSVIDEMNFVNQQSSLLQRIAEAMSQLERIRKENRENELNLLMMGCMHNLNMLANLKTAKDWTDFAEVIDRKLKEIDTKVAELN
;
A
#
# COMPACT_ATOMS: atom_id res chain seq x y z
N MET A 1 -13.21 30.27 -14.70
CA MET A 1 -12.98 28.95 -15.32
C MET A 1 -11.79 29.06 -16.27
N ALA A 2 -10.61 28.58 -15.87
CA ALA A 2 -9.40 28.63 -16.69
C ALA A 2 -8.94 27.20 -16.98
N GLY A 3 -9.20 26.73 -18.19
CA GLY A 3 -8.80 25.40 -18.66
C GLY A 3 -7.27 25.31 -18.80
N LYS A 4 -6.65 24.44 -18.01
CA LYS A 4 -5.24 24.05 -18.17
C LYS A 4 -5.11 23.25 -19.48
N LYS A 5 -4.43 23.82 -20.47
CA LYS A 5 -4.00 23.10 -21.68
C LYS A 5 -2.96 22.05 -21.27
N VAL A 6 -3.33 20.78 -21.37
CA VAL A 6 -2.39 19.65 -21.26
C VAL A 6 -1.55 19.62 -22.53
N LYS A 7 -0.26 19.94 -22.42
CA LYS A 7 0.71 19.69 -23.51
C LYS A 7 0.91 18.19 -23.60
N LEU A 8 0.34 17.58 -24.64
CA LEU A 8 0.63 16.21 -25.04
C LEU A 8 2.09 16.15 -25.50
N VAL A 9 3.00 15.70 -24.63
CA VAL A 9 4.37 15.36 -25.05
C VAL A 9 4.28 13.99 -25.72
N VAL A 10 4.06 13.99 -27.04
CA VAL A 10 4.17 12.80 -27.86
C VAL A 10 5.64 12.39 -27.86
N SER A 11 5.98 11.38 -27.06
CA SER A 11 7.27 10.70 -27.12
C SER A 11 7.38 10.03 -28.50
N LYS A 12 8.20 10.60 -29.39
CA LYS A 12 8.50 10.00 -30.69
C LYS A 12 9.20 8.67 -30.44
N ARG A 13 8.49 7.56 -30.68
CA ARG A 13 9.11 6.23 -30.78
C ARG A 13 10.18 6.28 -31.86
N LYS A 14 11.44 6.07 -31.46
CA LYS A 14 12.57 5.91 -32.38
C LYS A 14 12.31 4.62 -33.17
N LYS A 15 12.06 4.76 -34.48
CA LYS A 15 11.92 3.62 -35.41
C LYS A 15 13.15 2.73 -35.25
N GLY A 16 12.91 1.41 -35.16
CA GLY A 16 13.96 0.39 -35.02
C GLY A 16 15.06 0.61 -36.06
N GLY A 17 16.28 0.83 -35.56
CA GLY A 17 17.46 0.94 -36.40
C GLY A 17 17.82 -0.45 -36.95
N SER A 18 17.91 -0.56 -38.27
CA SER A 18 18.52 -1.73 -38.93
C SER A 18 19.88 -2.02 -38.30
N LYS A 19 20.14 -3.29 -37.95
CA LYS A 19 21.44 -3.78 -37.49
C LYS A 19 22.50 -3.39 -38.53
N LYS A 20 23.30 -2.36 -38.24
CA LYS A 20 24.48 -2.03 -39.05
C LYS A 20 25.58 -3.01 -38.67
N VAL A 21 25.81 -4.01 -39.51
CA VAL A 21 26.97 -4.88 -39.41
C VAL A 21 28.16 -4.09 -39.94
N SER A 22 29.04 -3.63 -39.04
CA SER A 22 30.31 -2.98 -39.40
C SER A 22 31.34 -4.08 -39.67
N HIS A 23 32.07 -4.00 -40.79
CA HIS A 23 33.12 -4.96 -41.14
C HIS A 23 34.47 -4.68 -40.45
N ASP A 24 34.59 -3.55 -39.75
CA ASP A 24 35.75 -3.22 -38.92
C ASP A 24 35.61 -3.88 -37.53
N PRO A 25 36.52 -4.79 -37.13
CA PRO A 25 36.45 -5.50 -35.86
C PRO A 25 36.41 -4.60 -34.62
N GLN A 26 37.08 -3.44 -34.66
CA GLN A 26 37.10 -2.52 -33.52
C GLN A 26 35.76 -1.80 -33.35
N VAL A 27 35.17 -1.35 -34.47
CA VAL A 27 33.86 -0.69 -34.49
C VAL A 27 32.76 -1.69 -34.13
N ALA A 28 32.88 -2.94 -34.57
CA ALA A 28 31.93 -4.00 -34.23
C ALA A 28 31.92 -4.29 -32.72
N ASN A 29 33.08 -4.41 -32.08
CA ASN A 29 33.18 -4.66 -30.64
C ASN A 29 32.61 -3.51 -29.81
N GLN A 30 32.90 -2.25 -30.16
CA GLN A 30 32.33 -1.08 -29.47
C GLN A 30 30.79 -1.02 -29.56
N VAL A 31 30.23 -1.39 -30.71
CA VAL A 31 28.76 -1.43 -30.89
C VAL A 31 28.13 -2.55 -30.06
N ILE A 32 28.78 -3.72 -29.97
CA ILE A 32 28.31 -4.84 -29.14
C ILE A 32 28.35 -4.48 -27.66
N GLU A 33 29.46 -3.90 -27.18
CA GLU A 33 29.63 -3.46 -25.79
C GLU A 33 28.62 -2.36 -25.41
N GLY A 34 28.42 -1.37 -26.29
CA GLY A 34 27.45 -0.29 -26.08
C GLY A 34 26.00 -0.79 -26.01
N ASN A 35 25.63 -1.73 -26.89
CA ASN A 35 24.29 -2.33 -26.88
C ASN A 35 24.06 -3.20 -25.64
N THR A 36 25.06 -3.98 -25.23
CA THR A 36 24.99 -4.84 -24.04
C THR A 36 24.86 -3.99 -22.78
N SER A 37 25.66 -2.93 -22.66
CA SER A 37 25.61 -2.00 -21.54
C SER A 37 24.26 -1.29 -21.45
N SER A 38 23.71 -0.84 -22.58
CA SER A 38 22.37 -0.24 -22.63
C SER A 38 21.28 -1.22 -22.21
N SER A 39 21.35 -2.48 -22.67
CA SER A 39 20.37 -3.53 -22.33
C SER A 39 20.36 -3.84 -20.83
N VAL A 40 21.53 -3.91 -20.20
CA VAL A 40 21.65 -4.16 -18.75
C VAL A 40 21.12 -2.98 -17.94
N ILE A 41 21.36 -1.74 -18.38
CA ILE A 41 20.82 -0.54 -17.72
C ILE A 41 19.29 -0.51 -17.81
N ASP A 42 18.72 -0.84 -18.97
CA ASP A 42 17.26 -0.89 -19.16
C ASP A 42 16.62 -1.97 -18.28
N GLU A 43 17.23 -3.16 -18.20
CA GLU A 43 16.79 -4.25 -17.32
C GLU A 43 16.88 -3.85 -15.84
N MET A 44 18.00 -3.26 -15.41
CA MET A 44 18.18 -2.78 -14.03
C MET A 44 17.14 -1.71 -13.67
N ASN A 45 16.88 -0.77 -14.58
CA ASN A 45 15.87 0.27 -14.39
C ASN A 45 14.46 -0.32 -14.29
N PHE A 46 14.14 -1.32 -15.12
CA PHE A 46 12.86 -2.01 -15.07
C PHE A 46 12.68 -2.77 -13.75
N VAL A 47 13.69 -3.54 -13.33
CA VAL A 47 13.68 -4.27 -12.06
C VAL A 47 13.50 -3.30 -10.88
N ASN A 48 14.18 -2.15 -10.92
CA ASN A 48 14.06 -1.13 -9.86
C ASN A 48 12.66 -0.46 -9.83
N GLN A 49 12.04 -0.24 -10.99
CA GLN A 49 10.66 0.25 -11.05
C GLN A 49 9.67 -0.80 -10.53
N GLN A 50 9.88 -2.07 -10.89
CA GLN A 50 9.06 -3.17 -10.41
C GLN A 50 9.17 -3.35 -8.90
N SER A 51 10.37 -3.29 -8.33
CA SER A 51 10.58 -3.39 -6.89
C SER A 51 9.94 -2.21 -6.15
N SER A 52 10.09 -0.99 -6.65
CA SER A 52 9.44 0.19 -6.09
C SER A 52 7.92 0.08 -6.09
N LEU A 53 7.34 -0.47 -7.16
CA LEU A 53 5.89 -0.69 -7.24
C LEU A 53 5.41 -1.74 -6.23
N LEU A 54 6.12 -2.86 -6.11
CA LEU A 54 5.80 -3.91 -5.14
C LEU A 54 5.89 -3.39 -3.70
N GLN A 55 6.91 -2.60 -3.39
CA GLN A 55 7.05 -1.97 -2.09
C GLN A 55 5.85 -1.07 -1.77
N ARG A 56 5.43 -0.20 -2.71
CA ARG A 56 4.26 0.66 -2.53
C ARG A 56 2.97 -0.11 -2.34
N ILE A 57 2.80 -1.23 -3.05
CA ILE A 57 1.65 -2.12 -2.85
C ILE A 57 1.65 -2.69 -1.44
N ALA A 58 2.80 -3.19 -0.96
CA ALA A 58 2.93 -3.74 0.38
C ALA A 58 2.63 -2.68 1.47
N GLU A 59 3.17 -1.46 1.30
CA GLU A 59 2.89 -0.33 2.19
C GLU A 59 1.40 0.02 2.22
N ALA A 60 0.75 0.13 1.05
CA ALA A 60 -0.68 0.42 0.96
C ALA A 60 -1.54 -0.68 1.60
N MET A 61 -1.17 -1.96 1.41
CA MET A 61 -1.86 -3.08 2.05
C MET A 61 -1.74 -3.05 3.57
N SER A 62 -0.54 -2.73 4.09
CA SER A 62 -0.31 -2.57 5.53
C SER A 62 -1.14 -1.42 6.11
N GLN A 63 -1.16 -0.27 5.42
CA GLN A 63 -2.00 0.87 5.84
C GLN A 63 -3.49 0.53 5.83
N LEU A 64 -3.96 -0.17 4.80
CA LEU A 64 -5.36 -0.60 4.71
C LEU A 64 -5.74 -1.53 5.87
N GLU A 65 -4.88 -2.47 6.21
CA GLU A 65 -5.12 -3.39 7.33
C GLU A 65 -5.16 -2.64 8.67
N ARG A 66 -4.26 -1.68 8.86
CA ARG A 66 -4.28 -0.81 10.05
C ARG A 66 -5.59 -0.04 10.15
N ILE A 67 -6.00 0.62 9.07
CA ILE A 67 -7.26 1.39 9.04
C ILE A 67 -8.47 0.50 9.30
N ARG A 68 -8.50 -0.73 8.76
CA ARG A 68 -9.57 -1.69 9.03
C ARG A 68 -9.66 -2.04 10.51
N LYS A 69 -8.53 -2.28 11.16
CA LYS A 69 -8.48 -2.56 12.59
C LYS A 69 -8.92 -1.36 13.43
N GLU A 70 -8.42 -0.17 13.12
CA GLU A 70 -8.81 1.07 13.79
C GLU A 70 -10.32 1.35 13.63
N ASN A 71 -10.86 1.20 12.43
CA ASN A 71 -12.29 1.38 12.17
C ASN A 71 -13.12 0.35 12.94
N ARG A 72 -12.68 -0.91 12.95
CA ARG A 72 -13.35 -1.98 13.69
C ARG A 72 -13.38 -1.69 15.18
N GLU A 73 -12.27 -1.24 15.76
CA GLU A 73 -12.23 -0.85 17.17
C GLU A 73 -13.13 0.35 17.46
N ASN A 74 -13.18 1.35 16.58
CA ASN A 74 -14.09 2.49 16.71
C ASN A 74 -15.57 2.08 16.66
N GLU A 75 -15.95 1.20 15.72
CA GLU A 75 -17.32 0.65 15.64
C GLU A 75 -17.72 -0.08 16.92
N LEU A 76 -16.83 -0.92 17.47
CA LEU A 76 -17.09 -1.66 18.70
C LEU A 76 -17.13 -0.75 19.93
N ASN A 77 -16.32 0.31 19.98
CA ASN A 77 -16.40 1.32 21.04
C ASN A 77 -17.74 2.07 21.01
N LEU A 78 -18.20 2.47 19.82
CA LEU A 78 -19.53 3.09 19.65
C LEU A 78 -20.64 2.13 20.07
N LEU A 79 -20.53 0.86 19.69
CA LEU A 79 -21.47 -0.19 20.09
C LEU A 79 -21.51 -0.35 21.61
N MET A 80 -20.35 -0.41 22.27
CA MET A 80 -20.24 -0.52 23.73
C MET A 80 -20.96 0.63 24.42
N MET A 81 -20.73 1.88 23.98
CA MET A 81 -21.42 3.06 24.51
C MET A 81 -22.93 3.01 24.25
N GLY A 82 -23.35 2.54 23.07
CA GLY A 82 -24.76 2.34 22.74
C GLY A 82 -25.42 1.29 23.64
N CYS A 83 -24.72 0.19 23.95
CA CYS A 83 -25.20 -0.87 24.83
C CYS A 83 -25.43 -0.39 26.27
N MET A 84 -24.67 0.60 26.75
CA MET A 84 -24.92 1.22 28.05
C MET A 84 -26.28 1.92 28.15
N HIS A 85 -26.84 2.33 27.01
CA HIS A 85 -28.14 3.00 26.93
C HIS A 85 -29.27 2.05 26.49
N ASN A 86 -28.95 1.07 25.63
CA ASN A 86 -29.91 0.12 25.07
C ASN A 86 -29.23 -1.22 24.76
N LEU A 87 -29.51 -2.25 25.54
CA LEU A 87 -28.96 -3.59 25.36
C LEU A 87 -29.33 -4.24 24.02
N ASN A 88 -30.42 -3.79 23.36
CA ASN A 88 -30.80 -4.32 22.04
C ASN A 88 -29.76 -3.99 20.95
N MET A 89 -28.83 -3.07 21.20
CA MET A 89 -27.73 -2.79 20.28
C MET A 89 -26.83 -4.00 20.04
N LEU A 90 -26.77 -4.95 20.98
CA LEU A 90 -26.01 -6.21 20.83
C LEU A 90 -26.48 -7.07 19.65
N ALA A 91 -27.72 -6.88 19.17
CA ALA A 91 -28.22 -7.55 17.96
C ALA A 91 -27.41 -7.21 16.68
N ASN A 92 -26.58 -6.17 16.73
CA ASN A 92 -25.66 -5.82 15.64
C ASN A 92 -24.47 -6.80 15.51
N LEU A 93 -24.18 -7.59 16.55
CA LEU A 93 -23.15 -8.63 16.53
C LEU A 93 -23.73 -9.91 15.93
N LYS A 94 -23.33 -10.24 14.69
CA LYS A 94 -23.96 -11.31 13.90
C LYS A 94 -23.17 -12.60 13.89
N THR A 95 -21.86 -12.52 14.05
CA THR A 95 -20.93 -13.64 13.92
C THR A 95 -20.20 -13.91 15.22
N ALA A 96 -19.73 -15.14 15.42
CA ALA A 96 -18.91 -15.50 16.58
C ALA A 96 -17.67 -14.59 16.70
N LYS A 97 -17.07 -14.23 15.56
CA LYS A 97 -15.95 -13.29 15.52
C LYS A 97 -16.35 -11.91 16.04
N ASP A 98 -17.54 -11.41 15.72
CA ASP A 98 -18.00 -10.12 16.24
C ASP A 98 -18.06 -10.11 17.77
N TRP A 99 -18.54 -11.20 18.35
CA TRP A 99 -18.60 -11.36 19.81
C TRP A 99 -17.21 -11.46 20.43
N THR A 100 -16.29 -12.21 19.82
CA THR A 100 -14.91 -12.30 20.29
C THR A 100 -14.22 -10.94 20.25
N ASP A 101 -14.28 -10.24 19.11
CA ASP A 101 -13.68 -8.91 18.95
C ASP A 101 -14.26 -7.92 19.98
N PHE A 102 -15.58 -7.97 20.22
CA PHE A 102 -16.27 -7.10 21.16
C PHE A 102 -15.86 -7.36 22.62
N ALA A 103 -15.78 -8.63 23.01
CA ALA A 103 -15.31 -9.02 24.35
C ALA A 103 -13.87 -8.53 24.60
N GLU A 104 -12.98 -8.67 23.62
CA GLU A 104 -11.60 -8.18 23.73
C GLU A 104 -11.53 -6.65 23.91
N VAL A 105 -12.40 -5.89 23.23
CA VAL A 105 -12.48 -4.42 23.39
C VAL A 105 -12.93 -4.06 24.80
N ILE A 106 -13.96 -4.73 25.32
CA ILE A 106 -14.46 -4.51 26.68
C ILE A 106 -13.36 -4.81 27.71
N ASP A 107 -12.69 -5.96 27.59
CA ASP A 107 -11.62 -6.35 28.51
C ASP A 107 -10.47 -5.34 28.52
N ARG A 108 -10.07 -4.82 27.35
CA ARG A 108 -9.05 -3.76 27.28
C ARG A 108 -9.52 -2.49 27.97
N LYS A 109 -10.78 -2.10 27.79
CA LYS A 109 -11.34 -0.89 28.40
C LYS A 109 -11.47 -1.00 29.92
N LEU A 110 -11.88 -2.15 30.43
CA LEU A 110 -11.93 -2.41 31.87
C LEU A 110 -10.53 -2.34 32.49
N LYS A 111 -9.52 -2.98 31.87
CA LYS A 111 -8.12 -2.86 32.33
C LYS A 111 -7.60 -1.43 32.33
N GLU A 112 -7.95 -0.64 31.31
CA GLU A 112 -7.58 0.77 31.23
C GLU A 112 -8.22 1.58 32.38
N ILE A 113 -9.49 1.29 32.71
CA ILE A 113 -10.20 1.90 33.84
C ILE A 113 -9.54 1.49 35.16
N ASP A 114 -9.29 0.19 35.37
CA ASP A 114 -8.66 -0.32 36.60
C ASP A 114 -7.29 0.33 36.84
N THR A 115 -6.49 0.49 35.77
CA THR A 115 -5.19 1.17 35.83
C THR A 115 -5.35 2.63 36.28
N LYS A 116 -6.27 3.37 35.65
CA LYS A 116 -6.54 4.78 36.01
C LYS A 116 -7.08 4.92 37.43
N VAL A 117 -7.92 4.00 37.89
CA VAL A 117 -8.44 3.99 39.27
C VAL A 117 -7.30 3.73 40.25
N ALA A 118 -6.38 2.81 39.94
CA ALA A 118 -5.21 2.55 40.76
C ALA A 118 -4.26 3.76 40.84
N GLU A 119 -4.11 4.53 39.76
CA GLU A 119 -3.30 5.76 39.73
C GLU A 119 -3.90 6.92 40.53
N LEU A 120 -5.19 6.88 40.84
CA LEU A 120 -5.91 7.92 41.60
C LEU A 120 -5.99 7.64 43.10
N ASN A 121 -5.65 6.42 43.54
CA ASN A 121 -5.63 6.01 44.95
C ASN A 121 -4.22 6.10 45.54
#